data_AF-A0A818WUE9-F1
#
_entry.id   AF-A0A818WUE9-F1
#
_cell.length_a   1.000
_cell.length_b   1.000
_cell.length_c   1.000
_cell.angle_alpha   90.00
_cell.angle_beta   90.00
_cell.angle_gamma   90.00
#
_symmetry.space_group_name_H-M   'P 1'
#
loop_
_entity.id
_entity.type
_entity.pdbx_description
1 polymer ?
#
loop_
_entity_poly.entity_id
_entity_poly.type
_entity_poly.pdbx_seq_one_letter_code
_entity_poly.pdbx_strand_id
1 'polypeptide(L)'
;MSSTNSFNCLFIKRLANLFRVFLSLSRLSLNGHHHYREQWYFHPLILLLLILINEGTLQFIIYLVGLLPSAFYAELRKPPNQRDHPGFRWLVLRSFVFVILNALLKSSSIFFSSVLYVKWRMRLVSYLHSFYFTQQRYYHLLNTAQQNQTRENDSQSHSIQIKDIGDHQKQSVDYVSTATLSPLVTSKLLIDNPDQRIAQDVDSLCRSLSSIIPLLVISPFTIAYYTKTKSDRVSRRQK
;
A
#
# COMPACT_ATOMS: atom_id res chain seq x y z
N MET A 1 -22.97 4.80 12.11
CA MET A 1 -21.62 4.50 11.56
C MET A 1 -21.18 3.14 12.10
N SER A 2 -21.18 2.11 11.25
CA SER A 2 -21.05 0.70 11.63
C SER A 2 -19.62 0.36 12.11
N SER A 3 -19.50 -0.38 13.21
CA SER A 3 -18.24 -0.82 13.86
C SER A 3 -17.40 -1.82 13.04
N THR A 4 -17.79 -2.06 11.79
CA THR A 4 -17.26 -3.10 10.89
C THR A 4 -15.93 -2.76 10.22
N ASN A 5 -15.47 -1.50 10.31
CA ASN A 5 -14.19 -1.03 9.76
C ASN A 5 -13.17 -0.66 10.87
N SER A 6 -13.25 -1.29 12.03
CA SER A 6 -12.21 -1.17 13.06
C SER A 6 -10.92 -1.90 12.62
N PHE A 7 -9.76 -1.37 13.01
CA PHE A 7 -8.44 -1.96 12.76
C PHE A 7 -8.26 -3.27 13.56
N ASN A 8 -9.01 -4.31 13.21
CA ASN A 8 -9.00 -5.62 13.88
C ASN A 8 -8.01 -6.58 13.19
N CYS A 9 -7.70 -7.70 13.86
CA CYS A 9 -6.98 -8.82 13.24
C CYS A 9 -7.65 -9.32 11.94
N LEU A 10 -8.97 -9.13 11.79
CA LEU A 10 -9.69 -9.41 10.54
C LEU A 10 -9.22 -8.53 9.38
N PHE A 11 -8.97 -7.24 9.63
CA PHE A 11 -8.42 -6.31 8.64
C PHE A 11 -7.02 -6.77 8.23
N ILE A 12 -6.16 -7.12 9.19
CA ILE A 12 -4.81 -7.64 8.91
C ILE A 12 -4.88 -8.92 8.10
N LYS A 13 -5.80 -9.85 8.40
CA LYS A 13 -5.99 -11.08 7.62
C LYS A 13 -6.42 -10.80 6.17
N ARG A 14 -7.35 -9.86 5.96
CA ARG A 14 -7.78 -9.41 4.62
C ARG A 14 -6.64 -8.73 3.86
N LEU A 15 -5.89 -7.87 4.54
CA LEU A 15 -4.72 -7.19 3.99
C LEU A 15 -3.60 -8.18 3.65
N ALA A 16 -3.36 -9.19 4.49
CA ALA A 16 -2.38 -10.25 4.22
C ALA A 16 -2.76 -11.11 3.02
N ASN A 17 -4.04 -11.45 2.86
CA ASN A 17 -4.54 -12.14 1.67
C ASN A 17 -4.34 -11.29 0.41
N LEU A 18 -4.48 -9.97 0.51
CA LEU A 18 -4.21 -9.03 -0.58
C LEU A 18 -2.71 -8.92 -0.89
N PHE A 19 -1.86 -8.83 0.14
CA PHE A 19 -0.40 -8.87 0.00
C PHE A 19 0.09 -10.17 -0.65
N ARG A 20 -0.58 -11.29 -0.41
CA ARG A 20 -0.31 -12.57 -1.10
C ARG A 20 -0.59 -12.52 -2.61
N VAL A 21 -1.47 -11.63 -3.06
CA VAL A 21 -1.69 -11.36 -4.49
C VAL A 21 -0.61 -10.42 -5.03
N PHE A 22 -0.17 -9.43 -4.25
CA PHE A 22 0.90 -8.49 -4.64
C PHE A 22 2.30 -9.14 -4.70
N LEU A 23 2.71 -9.79 -3.62
CA LEU A 23 3.85 -10.69 -3.56
C LEU A 23 3.37 -12.06 -4.02
N SER A 24 3.57 -12.37 -5.30
CA SER A 24 3.48 -13.73 -5.83
C SER A 24 4.58 -14.63 -5.19
N LEU A 25 4.53 -14.84 -3.88
CA LEU A 25 5.49 -15.64 -3.13
C LEU A 25 5.17 -17.14 -3.21
N SER A 26 3.93 -17.52 -3.56
CA SER A 26 3.59 -18.93 -3.77
C SER A 26 3.33 -19.25 -5.24
N ARG A 27 4.23 -20.04 -5.82
CA ARG A 27 3.94 -20.92 -6.98
C ARG A 27 2.86 -21.98 -6.67
N LEU A 28 2.24 -21.95 -5.49
CA LEU A 28 1.17 -22.86 -5.12
C LEU A 28 -0.14 -22.07 -4.96
N SER A 29 -1.20 -22.63 -5.55
CA SER A 29 -2.60 -22.23 -5.39
C SER A 29 -3.12 -21.19 -6.36
N LEU A 30 -3.04 -21.49 -7.66
CA LEU A 30 -4.13 -21.23 -8.60
C LEU A 30 -4.23 -22.44 -9.55
N ASN A 31 -4.54 -23.60 -8.98
CA ASN A 31 -5.21 -24.65 -9.74
C ASN A 31 -6.63 -24.13 -9.99
N GLY A 32 -6.91 -23.69 -11.21
CA GLY A 32 -8.23 -23.18 -11.55
C GLY A 32 -8.25 -22.28 -12.77
N HIS A 33 -7.98 -22.87 -13.93
CA HIS A 33 -8.74 -22.67 -15.16
C HIS A 33 -9.16 -21.21 -15.51
N HIS A 34 -8.27 -20.45 -16.15
CA HIS A 34 -8.48 -20.05 -17.55
C HIS A 34 -7.24 -19.36 -18.11
N HIS A 35 -6.84 -19.88 -19.26
CA HIS A 35 -5.74 -19.50 -20.11
C HIS A 35 -5.86 -18.03 -20.57
N TYR A 36 -5.08 -17.12 -19.97
CA TYR A 36 -4.67 -15.87 -20.61
C TYR A 36 -3.14 -15.85 -20.69
N ARG A 37 -2.67 -16.19 -21.90
CA ARG A 37 -1.31 -16.10 -22.46
C ARG A 37 -0.43 -15.08 -21.73
N GLU A 38 0.51 -15.55 -20.92
CA GLU A 38 1.92 -15.83 -21.27
C GLU A 38 2.83 -14.58 -21.44
N GLN A 39 3.94 -14.64 -20.69
CA GLN A 39 5.30 -14.19 -21.04
C GLN A 39 5.91 -12.79 -20.75
N TRP A 40 5.21 -11.73 -20.31
CA TRP A 40 5.87 -10.39 -20.14
C TRP A 40 5.87 -9.80 -18.72
N TYR A 41 5.67 -10.63 -17.70
CA TYR A 41 5.71 -10.19 -16.31
C TYR A 41 7.08 -10.50 -15.70
N PHE A 42 8.02 -9.55 -15.77
CA PHE A 42 9.16 -9.51 -14.85
C PHE A 42 8.67 -9.89 -13.46
N HIS A 43 9.22 -10.96 -12.89
CA HIS A 43 8.78 -11.46 -11.59
C HIS A 43 8.82 -10.31 -10.58
N PRO A 44 7.73 -10.03 -9.83
CA PRO A 44 7.68 -8.93 -8.86
C PRO A 44 8.79 -9.03 -7.81
N LEU A 45 9.29 -10.25 -7.56
CA LEU A 45 10.42 -10.53 -6.69
C LEU A 45 11.74 -9.99 -7.26
N ILE A 46 11.95 -10.06 -8.59
CA ILE A 46 13.14 -9.49 -9.23
C ILE A 46 13.13 -7.98 -9.06
N LEU A 47 11.97 -7.34 -9.24
CA LEU A 47 11.84 -5.90 -9.05
C LEU A 47 12.02 -5.49 -7.59
N LEU A 48 11.51 -6.28 -6.64
CA LEU A 48 11.72 -6.05 -5.20
C LEU A 48 13.18 -6.26 -4.79
N LEU A 49 13.87 -7.25 -5.37
CA LEU A 49 15.31 -7.48 -5.17
C LEU A 49 16.14 -6.34 -5.77
N LEU A 50 15.76 -5.83 -6.94
CA LEU A 50 16.39 -4.66 -7.55
C LEU A 50 16.21 -3.40 -6.67
N ILE A 51 15.00 -3.19 -6.13
CA ILE A 51 14.75 -2.11 -5.16
C ILE A 51 15.62 -2.29 -3.92
N LEU A 52 15.72 -3.50 -3.37
CA LEU A 52 16.54 -3.79 -2.19
C LEU A 52 18.02 -3.44 -2.44
N ILE A 53 18.57 -3.85 -3.59
CA ILE A 53 19.96 -3.56 -3.96
C ILE A 53 20.16 -2.05 -4.16
N ASN A 54 19.22 -1.37 -4.84
CA ASN A 54 19.29 0.07 -5.07
C ASN A 54 19.26 0.87 -3.76
N GLU A 55 18.31 0.55 -2.86
CA GLU A 55 18.21 1.19 -1.54
C GLU A 55 19.41 0.87 -0.64
N GLY A 56 19.90 -0.37 -0.67
CA GLY A 56 21.12 -0.73 0.05
C GLY A 56 22.34 0.08 -0.41
N THR A 57 22.48 0.25 -1.73
CA THR A 57 23.54 1.07 -2.33
C THR A 57 23.35 2.54 -1.98
N LEU A 58 22.13 3.06 -2.02
CA LEU A 58 21.81 4.43 -1.63
C LEU A 58 22.18 4.68 -0.15
N GLN A 59 21.82 3.78 0.76
CA GLN A 59 22.16 3.88 2.18
C GLN A 59 23.68 3.90 2.40
N PHE A 60 24.42 3.10 1.62
CA PHE A 60 25.88 3.07 1.66
C PHE A 60 26.51 4.39 1.16
N ILE A 61 26.03 4.94 0.02
CA ILE A 61 26.51 6.23 -0.48
C ILE A 61 26.20 7.36 0.50
N ILE A 62 24.99 7.37 1.11
CA ILE A 62 24.63 8.35 2.14
C ILE A 62 25.57 8.28 3.34
N TYR A 63 25.94 7.06 3.77
CA TYR A 63 26.94 6.87 4.83
C TYR A 63 28.30 7.45 4.45
N LEU A 64 28.79 7.20 3.22
CA LEU A 64 30.06 7.75 2.73
C LEU A 64 30.04 9.28 2.63
N VAL A 65 28.94 9.86 2.15
CA VAL A 65 28.73 11.31 2.13
C VAL A 65 28.72 11.87 3.56
N GLY A 66 28.15 11.15 4.52
CA GLY A 66 28.17 11.52 5.93
C GLY A 66 29.56 11.56 6.58
N LEU A 67 30.51 10.76 6.10
CA LEU A 67 31.91 10.77 6.55
C LEU A 67 32.75 11.87 5.90
N LEU A 68 32.25 12.47 4.83
CA LEU A 68 32.96 13.43 4.01
C LEU A 68 33.37 14.71 4.76
N PRO A 69 32.52 15.33 5.61
CA PRO A 69 32.93 16.50 6.39
C PRO A 69 34.13 16.22 7.30
N SER A 70 34.18 15.03 7.91
CA SER A 70 35.31 14.63 8.77
C SER A 70 36.63 14.57 7.99
N ALA A 71 36.59 14.03 6.77
CA ALA A 71 37.76 14.00 5.89
C ALA A 71 38.23 15.40 5.50
N PHE A 72 37.30 16.34 5.27
CA PHE A 72 37.65 17.75 5.03
C PHE A 72 38.30 18.41 6.24
N TYR A 73 37.78 18.19 7.45
CA TYR A 73 38.39 18.72 8.67
C TYR A 73 39.80 18.16 8.91
N ALA A 74 40.03 16.89 8.58
CA ALA A 74 41.35 16.27 8.70
C ALA A 74 42.38 16.93 7.78
N GLU A 75 42.01 17.24 6.54
CA GLU A 75 42.90 17.89 5.56
C GLU A 75 43.15 19.36 5.90
N LEU A 76 42.12 20.07 6.39
CA LEU A 76 42.22 21.47 6.79
C LEU A 76 43.06 21.68 8.07
N ARG A 77 43.18 20.65 8.92
CA ARG A 77 43.95 20.70 10.16
C ARG A 77 45.47 20.59 9.94
N LYS A 78 45.94 20.15 8.76
CA LYS A 78 47.37 20.00 8.49
C LYS A 78 48.10 21.35 8.56
N PRO A 79 49.29 21.41 9.17
CA PRO A 79 50.07 22.64 9.28
C PRO A 79 50.48 23.18 7.89
N PRO A 80 50.68 24.51 7.75
CA PRO A 80 50.90 25.17 6.46
C PRO A 80 52.13 24.66 5.69
N ASN A 81 53.10 24.04 6.37
CA ASN A 81 54.30 23.46 5.75
C ASN A 81 54.05 22.12 5.01
N GLN A 82 52.88 21.47 5.18
CA GLN A 82 52.57 20.16 4.61
C GLN A 82 51.14 20.11 4.05
N ARG A 83 50.74 21.21 3.39
CA ARG A 83 49.39 21.39 2.84
C ARG A 83 49.29 20.73 1.46
N ASP A 84 48.65 19.56 1.41
CA ASP A 84 48.52 18.78 0.18
C ASP A 84 47.40 19.33 -0.71
N HIS A 85 47.68 20.43 -1.44
CA HIS A 85 46.77 21.00 -2.45
C HIS A 85 46.20 20.01 -3.48
N PRO A 86 46.98 19.07 -4.07
CA PRO A 86 46.43 18.09 -5.01
C PRO A 86 45.50 17.07 -4.31
N GLY A 87 45.82 16.68 -3.07
CA GLY A 87 44.98 15.79 -2.26
C GLY A 87 43.63 16.44 -1.93
N PHE A 88 43.65 17.73 -1.57
CA PHE A 88 42.42 18.50 -1.34
C PHE A 88 41.55 18.58 -2.61
N ARG A 89 42.13 18.86 -3.78
CA ARG A 89 41.38 18.89 -5.06
C ARG A 89 40.75 17.54 -5.39
N TRP A 90 41.47 16.44 -5.18
CA TRP A 90 40.94 15.09 -5.35
C TRP A 90 39.77 14.81 -4.39
N LEU A 91 39.88 15.24 -3.12
CA LEU A 91 38.83 15.10 -2.12
C LEU A 91 37.56 15.87 -2.50
N VAL A 92 37.71 17.10 -3.00
CA VAL A 92 36.60 17.91 -3.52
C VAL A 92 35.94 17.22 -4.71
N LEU A 93 36.71 16.74 -5.68
CA LEU A 93 36.15 16.04 -6.85
C LEU A 93 35.39 14.77 -6.44
N ARG A 94 35.97 13.96 -5.54
CA ARG A 94 35.33 12.76 -5.00
C ARG A 94 34.00 13.07 -4.31
N SER A 95 33.93 14.21 -3.62
CA SER A 95 32.71 14.70 -2.96
C SER A 95 31.59 14.95 -3.95
N PHE A 96 31.88 15.69 -5.03
CA PHE A 96 30.92 15.97 -6.08
C PHE A 96 30.41 14.68 -6.74
N VAL A 97 31.31 13.72 -6.99
CA VAL A 97 30.93 12.40 -7.53
C VAL A 97 29.95 11.69 -6.62
N PHE A 98 30.18 11.66 -5.30
CA PHE A 98 29.24 11.03 -4.37
C PHE A 98 27.88 11.74 -4.28
N VAL A 99 27.86 13.08 -4.37
CA VAL A 99 26.59 13.84 -4.37
C VAL A 99 25.79 13.57 -5.65
N ILE A 100 26.44 13.55 -6.81
CA ILE A 100 25.80 13.21 -8.09
C ILE A 100 25.26 11.78 -8.04
N LEU A 101 26.08 10.83 -7.57
CA LEU A 101 25.68 9.43 -7.44
C LEU A 101 24.50 9.25 -6.48
N ASN A 102 24.48 9.96 -5.36
CA ASN A 102 23.35 9.96 -4.43
C ASN A 102 22.06 10.45 -5.10
N ALA A 103 22.13 11.55 -5.87
CA ALA A 103 20.98 12.09 -6.59
C ALA A 103 20.47 11.11 -7.66
N LEU A 104 21.37 10.47 -8.40
CA LEU A 104 21.00 9.45 -9.40
C LEU A 104 20.34 8.23 -8.75
N LEU A 105 20.92 7.68 -7.68
CA LEU A 105 20.33 6.54 -6.96
C LEU A 105 18.97 6.88 -6.35
N LYS A 106 18.79 8.12 -5.87
CA LYS A 106 17.51 8.60 -5.36
C LYS A 106 16.46 8.75 -6.45
N SER A 107 16.84 9.25 -7.62
CA SER A 107 15.95 9.31 -8.80
C SER A 107 15.54 7.91 -9.25
N SER A 108 16.49 6.97 -9.32
CA SER A 108 16.24 5.56 -9.63
C SER A 108 15.27 4.90 -8.64
N SER A 109 15.39 5.19 -7.34
CA SER A 109 14.46 4.71 -6.31
C SER A 109 13.01 5.13 -6.60
N ILE A 110 12.79 6.41 -6.91
CA ILE A 110 11.47 6.95 -7.23
C ILE A 110 10.93 6.32 -8.52
N PHE A 111 11.79 6.13 -9.51
CA PHE A 111 11.45 5.43 -10.75
C PHE A 111 11.00 3.99 -10.48
N PHE A 112 11.76 3.22 -9.70
CA PHE A 112 11.39 1.85 -9.36
C PHE A 112 10.07 1.76 -8.56
N SER A 113 9.82 2.70 -7.65
CA SER A 113 8.50 2.83 -6.99
C SER A 113 7.38 3.11 -7.99
N SER A 114 7.63 3.91 -9.03
CA SER A 114 6.61 4.20 -10.04
C SER A 114 6.32 2.99 -10.93
N VAL A 115 7.35 2.24 -11.32
CA VAL A 115 7.20 0.98 -12.07
C VAL A 115 6.47 -0.08 -11.23
N LEU A 116 6.83 -0.22 -9.96
CA LEU A 116 6.17 -1.14 -9.02
C LEU A 116 4.68 -0.83 -8.89
N TYR A 117 4.31 0.46 -8.79
CA TYR A 117 2.93 0.91 -8.74
C TYR A 117 2.12 0.43 -9.95
N VAL A 118 2.63 0.64 -11.18
CA VAL A 118 1.93 0.24 -12.41
C VAL A 118 1.74 -1.28 -12.46
N LYS A 119 2.79 -2.04 -12.11
CA LYS A 119 2.73 -3.51 -12.12
C LYS A 119 1.76 -4.07 -11.08
N TRP A 120 1.72 -3.47 -9.90
CA TRP A 120 0.79 -3.86 -8.84
C TRP A 120 -0.64 -3.49 -9.15
N ARG A 121 -0.89 -2.31 -9.71
CA ARG A 121 -2.22 -1.92 -10.18
C ARG A 121 -2.73 -2.87 -11.25
N MET A 122 -1.92 -3.17 -12.27
CA MET A 122 -2.29 -4.12 -13.32
C MET A 122 -2.66 -5.49 -12.74
N ARG A 123 -1.87 -6.01 -11.79
CA ARG A 123 -2.15 -7.31 -11.16
C ARG A 123 -3.42 -7.28 -10.32
N LEU A 124 -3.61 -6.23 -9.51
CA LEU A 124 -4.77 -6.14 -8.63
C LEU A 124 -6.07 -6.00 -9.43
N VAL A 125 -6.08 -5.14 -10.43
CA VAL A 125 -7.24 -4.93 -11.30
C VAL A 125 -7.57 -6.22 -12.04
N SER A 126 -6.61 -6.88 -12.68
CA SER A 126 -6.87 -8.15 -13.38
C SER A 126 -7.39 -9.25 -12.45
N TYR A 127 -6.88 -9.34 -11.22
CA TYR A 127 -7.38 -10.29 -10.22
C TYR A 127 -8.83 -9.99 -9.80
N LEU A 128 -9.11 -8.72 -9.50
CA LEU A 128 -10.42 -8.29 -9.04
C LEU A 128 -11.47 -8.37 -10.17
N HIS A 129 -11.07 -8.03 -11.39
CA HIS A 129 -11.89 -8.13 -12.59
C HIS A 129 -12.22 -9.59 -12.93
N SER A 130 -11.25 -10.50 -12.86
CA SER A 130 -11.51 -11.93 -13.03
C SER A 130 -12.52 -12.45 -11.99
N PHE A 131 -12.41 -12.04 -10.72
CA PHE A 131 -13.36 -12.42 -9.68
C PHE A 131 -14.75 -11.78 -9.84
N TYR A 132 -14.80 -10.56 -10.38
CA TYR A 132 -16.03 -9.81 -10.63
C TYR A 132 -16.90 -10.46 -11.73
N PHE A 133 -16.27 -10.89 -12.82
CA PHE A 133 -16.98 -11.52 -13.95
C PHE A 133 -17.18 -13.04 -13.79
N THR A 134 -16.43 -13.70 -12.92
CA THR A 134 -16.58 -15.15 -12.67
C THR A 134 -17.68 -15.40 -11.63
N GLN A 135 -18.78 -16.07 -12.03
CA GLN A 135 -19.93 -16.57 -11.21
C GLN A 135 -21.23 -15.75 -11.20
N GLN A 136 -21.61 -15.02 -12.26
CA GLN A 136 -22.88 -14.24 -12.30
C GLN A 136 -23.10 -13.24 -11.14
N ARG A 137 -22.06 -12.98 -10.34
CA ARG A 137 -22.11 -12.12 -9.15
C ARG A 137 -22.37 -10.67 -9.50
N TYR A 138 -21.92 -10.25 -10.67
CA TYR A 138 -22.26 -8.95 -11.25
C TYR A 138 -23.78 -8.71 -11.27
N TYR A 139 -24.54 -9.66 -11.84
CA TYR A 139 -26.00 -9.56 -11.92
C TYR A 139 -26.65 -9.62 -10.55
N HIS A 140 -26.12 -10.45 -9.63
CA HIS A 140 -26.65 -10.52 -8.28
C HIS A 140 -26.40 -9.20 -7.49
N LEU A 141 -25.26 -8.54 -7.68
CA LEU A 141 -24.95 -7.25 -7.04
C LEU A 141 -25.81 -6.12 -7.62
N LEU A 142 -25.97 -6.07 -8.94
CA LEU A 142 -26.82 -5.09 -9.63
C LEU A 142 -28.29 -5.22 -9.20
N ASN A 143 -28.82 -6.44 -9.22
CA ASN A 143 -30.21 -6.69 -8.82
C ASN A 143 -30.46 -6.36 -7.34
N THR A 144 -29.49 -6.64 -6.45
CA THR A 144 -29.61 -6.25 -5.03
C THR A 144 -29.53 -4.74 -4.82
N ALA A 145 -28.73 -4.01 -5.61
CA ALA A 145 -28.65 -2.56 -5.54
C ALA A 145 -29.95 -1.89 -6.02
N GLN A 146 -30.51 -2.36 -7.14
CA GLN A 146 -31.78 -1.86 -7.67
C GLN A 146 -32.96 -2.12 -6.72
N GLN A 147 -33.01 -3.28 -6.07
CA GLN A 147 -34.04 -3.58 -5.08
C GLN A 147 -33.98 -2.66 -3.84
N ASN A 148 -32.78 -2.24 -3.43
CA ASN A 148 -32.62 -1.33 -2.30
C ASN A 148 -33.05 0.10 -2.66
N GLN A 149 -32.71 0.60 -3.84
CA GLN A 149 -33.17 1.92 -4.32
C GLN A 149 -34.70 1.98 -4.46
N THR A 150 -35.31 0.89 -4.95
CA THR A 150 -36.78 0.81 -5.07
C THR A 150 -37.44 0.84 -3.68
N ARG A 151 -36.89 0.12 -2.70
CA ARG A 151 -37.39 0.12 -1.32
C ARG A 151 -37.19 1.44 -0.58
N GLU A 152 -36.13 2.19 -0.86
CA GLU A 152 -35.94 3.54 -0.31
C GLU A 152 -36.95 4.53 -0.89
N ASN A 153 -37.18 4.51 -2.21
CA ASN A 153 -38.18 5.37 -2.87
C ASN A 153 -39.61 5.07 -2.40
N ASP A 154 -39.95 3.80 -2.14
CA ASP A 154 -41.25 3.41 -1.58
C ASP A 154 -41.40 3.84 -0.11
N SER A 155 -40.31 3.77 0.68
CA SER A 155 -40.29 4.23 2.07
C SER A 155 -40.39 5.75 2.17
N GLN A 156 -39.82 6.50 1.22
CA GLN A 156 -39.91 7.95 1.15
C GLN A 156 -41.29 8.43 0.70
N SER A 157 -41.93 7.73 -0.25
CA SER A 157 -43.30 8.01 -0.69
C SER A 157 -44.33 7.81 0.44
N HIS A 158 -44.14 6.78 1.27
CA HIS A 158 -44.97 6.58 2.47
C HIS A 158 -44.75 7.66 3.56
N SER A 159 -43.54 8.22 3.68
CA SER A 159 -43.28 9.32 4.63
C SER A 159 -43.87 10.66 4.18
N ILE A 160 -43.98 10.90 2.87
CA ILE A 160 -44.58 12.11 2.31
C ILE A 160 -46.11 12.06 2.46
N GLN A 161 -46.76 10.91 2.25
CA GLN A 161 -48.21 10.79 2.46
C GLN A 161 -48.66 10.95 3.92
N ILE A 162 -47.82 10.63 4.91
CA ILE A 162 -48.15 10.80 6.33
C ILE A 162 -48.08 12.28 6.76
N LYS A 163 -47.37 13.15 6.01
CA LYS A 163 -47.18 14.55 6.40
C LYS A 163 -48.28 15.50 5.93
N ASP A 164 -49.07 15.10 4.93
CA ASP A 164 -50.17 15.91 4.36
C ASP A 164 -51.56 15.55 4.92
N ILE A 165 -51.66 14.60 5.86
CA ILE A 165 -52.92 14.22 6.52
C ILE A 165 -52.80 14.59 8.00
N GLY A 166 -52.79 15.89 8.25
CA GLY A 166 -53.18 16.47 9.53
C GLY A 166 -54.69 16.72 9.52
N ASP A 167 -55.34 16.32 10.61
CA ASP A 167 -56.75 16.55 10.96
C ASP A 167 -57.79 15.75 10.15
N HIS A 168 -58.04 14.51 10.58
CA HIS A 168 -59.37 14.01 11.00
C HIS A 168 -59.34 12.47 11.22
N GLN A 169 -59.52 12.08 12.48
CA GLN A 169 -60.30 10.91 12.94
C GLN A 169 -60.06 9.49 12.36
N LYS A 170 -59.25 8.72 13.10
CA LYS A 170 -59.47 7.33 13.60
C LYS A 170 -60.35 6.36 12.79
N GLN A 171 -59.75 5.40 12.08
CA GLN A 171 -60.29 4.03 11.95
C GLN A 171 -59.18 2.99 11.66
N SER A 172 -59.31 1.82 12.29
CA SER A 172 -58.43 0.66 12.45
C SER A 172 -57.91 -0.02 11.17
N VAL A 173 -56.60 -0.28 11.10
CA VAL A 173 -56.04 -1.52 10.52
C VAL A 173 -54.82 -1.94 11.36
N ASP A 174 -54.94 -3.10 12.01
CA ASP A 174 -53.87 -3.76 12.74
C ASP A 174 -52.73 -4.19 11.80
N TYR A 175 -51.60 -3.49 11.86
CA TYR A 175 -50.29 -4.05 11.53
C TYR A 175 -49.26 -3.61 12.56
N VAL A 176 -49.37 -4.17 13.77
CA VAL A 176 -48.21 -4.29 14.66
C VAL A 176 -47.49 -5.59 14.28
N SER A 177 -46.36 -5.47 13.58
CA SER A 177 -45.33 -6.52 13.61
C SER A 177 -43.98 -5.87 13.83
N THR A 178 -43.76 -5.52 15.10
CA THR A 178 -42.45 -5.46 15.72
C THR A 178 -41.65 -6.73 15.42
N ALA A 179 -40.44 -6.54 14.90
CA ALA A 179 -39.32 -7.48 14.92
C ALA A 179 -39.50 -8.85 14.23
N THR A 180 -39.09 -8.92 12.98
CA THR A 180 -38.21 -10.01 12.49
C THR A 180 -37.25 -9.44 11.44
N LEU A 181 -36.46 -8.45 11.86
CA LEU A 181 -35.25 -8.06 11.15
C LEU A 181 -34.28 -9.25 11.26
N SER A 182 -34.34 -10.18 10.30
CA SER A 182 -33.48 -11.35 10.31
C SER A 182 -32.01 -10.87 10.31
N PRO A 183 -31.17 -11.27 11.28
CA PRO A 183 -29.77 -10.82 11.37
C PRO A 183 -28.91 -11.28 10.18
N LEU A 184 -29.48 -12.09 9.28
CA LEU A 184 -28.87 -12.56 8.05
C LEU A 184 -28.91 -11.51 6.91
N VAL A 185 -29.89 -10.60 6.91
CA VAL A 185 -30.11 -9.63 5.80
C VAL A 185 -29.17 -8.42 5.92
N THR A 186 -28.77 -8.04 7.13
CA THR A 186 -27.80 -6.95 7.37
C THR A 186 -26.40 -7.28 6.84
N SER A 187 -26.08 -8.55 6.62
CA SER A 187 -24.75 -8.99 6.18
C SER A 187 -24.53 -8.99 4.66
N LYS A 188 -25.62 -9.02 3.88
CA LYS A 188 -25.58 -9.14 2.40
C LYS A 188 -25.73 -7.79 1.67
N LEU A 189 -25.83 -6.70 2.43
CA LEU A 189 -26.23 -5.35 1.98
C LEU A 189 -25.07 -4.33 1.97
N LEU A 190 -23.82 -4.73 1.78
CA LEU A 190 -22.68 -3.87 2.13
C LEU A 190 -21.59 -3.73 1.06
N ILE A 191 -21.93 -3.84 -0.22
CA ILE A 191 -20.98 -3.51 -1.30
C ILE A 191 -21.68 -2.54 -2.24
N ASP A 192 -21.54 -1.26 -1.92
CA ASP A 192 -21.98 -0.16 -2.77
C ASP A 192 -20.84 0.28 -3.69
N ASN A 193 -21.19 0.61 -4.93
CA ASN A 193 -20.31 1.08 -5.99
C ASN A 193 -19.02 0.24 -6.21
N PRO A 194 -19.13 -1.07 -6.50
CA PRO A 194 -17.98 -1.95 -6.65
C PRO A 194 -17.01 -1.49 -7.75
N ASP A 195 -17.52 -0.92 -8.85
CA ASP A 195 -16.67 -0.42 -9.93
C ASP A 195 -15.81 0.77 -9.48
N GLN A 196 -16.39 1.70 -8.72
CA GLN A 196 -15.66 2.81 -8.12
C GLN A 196 -14.62 2.29 -7.12
N ARG A 197 -14.97 1.29 -6.29
CA ARG A 197 -14.02 0.65 -5.36
C ARG A 197 -12.85 -0.01 -6.12
N ILE A 198 -13.12 -0.70 -7.23
CA ILE A 198 -12.10 -1.36 -8.05
C ILE A 198 -11.20 -0.34 -8.77
N ALA A 199 -11.73 0.79 -9.24
CA ALA A 199 -10.95 1.78 -9.97
C ALA A 199 -10.17 2.73 -9.04
N GLN A 200 -10.82 3.25 -8.00
CA GLN A 200 -10.32 4.35 -7.17
C GLN A 200 -9.56 3.84 -5.93
N ASP A 201 -10.11 2.89 -5.19
CA ASP A 201 -9.45 2.41 -3.96
C ASP A 201 -8.21 1.59 -4.28
N VAL A 202 -8.26 0.80 -5.35
CA VAL A 202 -7.10 0.06 -5.87
C VAL A 202 -5.97 1.00 -6.26
N ASP A 203 -6.30 2.13 -6.91
CA ASP A 203 -5.30 3.11 -7.31
C ASP A 203 -4.63 3.74 -6.09
N SER A 204 -5.43 4.22 -5.15
CA SER A 204 -4.96 4.82 -3.90
C SER A 204 -4.09 3.85 -3.10
N LEU A 205 -4.55 2.61 -2.94
CA LEU A 205 -3.82 1.55 -2.26
C LEU A 205 -2.47 1.27 -2.94
N CYS A 206 -2.46 1.10 -4.27
CA CYS A 206 -1.22 0.79 -4.99
C CYS A 206 -0.21 1.94 -4.90
N ARG A 207 -0.66 3.20 -4.93
CA ARG A 207 0.21 4.37 -4.74
C ARG A 207 0.83 4.39 -3.36
N SER A 208 0.02 4.25 -2.31
CA SER A 208 0.50 4.23 -0.93
C SER A 208 1.48 3.09 -0.70
N LEU A 209 1.13 1.87 -1.11
CA LEU A 209 1.99 0.70 -0.95
C LEU A 209 3.31 0.88 -1.69
N SER A 210 3.29 1.32 -2.96
CA SER A 210 4.51 1.44 -3.75
C SER A 210 5.48 2.51 -3.23
N SER A 211 4.96 3.55 -2.58
CA SER A 211 5.76 4.61 -1.96
C SER A 211 6.44 4.17 -0.64
N ILE A 212 5.81 3.25 0.11
CA ILE A 212 6.29 2.80 1.42
C ILE A 212 7.24 1.60 1.28
N ILE A 213 7.14 0.83 0.20
CA ILE A 213 7.89 -0.42 0.01
C ILE A 213 9.41 -0.25 0.02
N PRO A 214 10.03 0.73 -0.66
CA PRO A 214 11.49 0.91 -0.59
C PRO A 214 11.99 1.05 0.85
N LEU A 215 11.27 1.84 1.66
CA LEU A 215 11.58 2.03 3.08
C LEU A 215 11.34 0.75 3.89
N LEU A 216 10.21 0.08 3.65
CA LEU A 216 9.85 -1.14 4.37
C LEU A 216 10.88 -2.25 4.14
N VAL A 217 11.37 -2.38 2.90
CA VAL A 217 12.33 -3.41 2.49
C VAL A 217 13.71 -3.19 3.13
N ILE A 218 14.19 -1.95 3.26
CA ILE A 218 15.51 -1.64 3.84
C ILE A 218 15.49 -1.52 5.38
N SER A 219 14.32 -1.24 5.98
CA SER A 219 14.17 -1.02 7.43
C SER A 219 14.68 -2.15 8.34
N PRO A 220 14.40 -3.45 8.11
CA PRO A 220 14.90 -4.50 9.01
C PRO A 220 16.42 -4.60 8.99
N PHE A 221 17.05 -4.37 7.84
CA PHE A 221 18.51 -4.44 7.69
C PHE A 221 19.20 -3.29 8.42
N THR A 222 18.69 -2.07 8.27
CA THR A 222 19.23 -0.89 8.95
C THR A 222 19.05 -0.99 10.47
N ILE A 223 17.86 -1.39 10.93
CA ILE A 223 17.58 -1.60 12.37
C ILE A 223 18.51 -2.67 12.95
N ALA A 224 18.68 -3.81 12.28
CA ALA A 224 19.56 -4.88 12.73
C ALA A 224 21.02 -4.42 12.86
N TYR A 225 21.53 -3.70 11.85
CA TYR A 225 22.88 -3.15 11.83
C TYR A 225 23.14 -2.18 12.99
N TYR A 226 22.24 -1.21 13.19
CA TYR A 226 22.38 -0.23 14.27
C TYR A 226 22.22 -0.87 15.65
N THR A 227 21.34 -1.86 15.79
CA THR A 227 21.14 -2.59 17.06
C THR A 227 22.41 -3.34 17.46
N LYS A 228 23.03 -4.08 16.54
CA LYS A 228 24.30 -4.79 16.79
C LYS A 228 25.41 -3.82 17.17
N THR A 229 25.57 -2.75 16.39
CA THR A 229 26.62 -1.75 16.64
C THR A 229 26.48 -1.10 18.01
N LYS A 230 25.25 -0.84 18.48
CA LYS A 230 25.01 -0.26 19.81
C LYS A 230 25.34 -1.25 20.93
N SER A 231 24.93 -2.51 20.79
CA SER A 231 25.21 -3.58 21.76
C SER A 231 26.72 -3.73 22.00
N ASP A 232 27.52 -3.71 20.93
CA ASP A 232 28.97 -3.89 21.03
C ASP A 232 29.69 -2.70 21.70
N ARG A 233 29.15 -1.48 21.55
CA ARG A 233 29.70 -0.30 22.24
C ARG A 233 29.41 -0.31 23.73
N VAL A 234 28.24 -0.81 24.13
CA VAL A 234 27.88 -0.94 25.56
C VAL A 234 28.79 -1.95 26.24
N SER A 235 29.02 -3.11 25.62
CA SER A 235 29.93 -4.13 26.16
C SER A 235 31.38 -3.64 26.33
N ARG A 236 31.87 -2.78 25.41
CA ARG A 236 33.20 -2.17 25.50
C ARG A 236 33.34 -1.04 26.52
N ARG A 237 32.24 -0.47 27.02
CA ARG A 237 32.27 0.57 28.08
C ARG A 237 32.21 -0.02 29.49
N GLN A 238 31.86 -1.31 29.62
CA GLN A 238 31.81 -2.01 30.91
C GLN A 238 33.08 -2.84 31.20
N LYS A 239 34.04 -2.86 30.26
CA LYS A 239 35.42 -3.32 30.47
C LYS A 239 36.32 -2.10 30.59
#